data_AF-A0A7J7KLI4-F1
#
_entry.id   AF-A0A7J7KLI4-F1
#
_cell.length_a   1.000
_cell.length_b   1.000
_cell.length_c   1.000
_cell.angle_alpha   90.00
_cell.angle_beta   90.00
_cell.angle_gamma   90.00
#
_symmetry.space_group_name_H-M   'P 1'
#
loop_
_entity.id
_entity.type
_entity.pdbx_description
1 polymer ?
#
loop_
_entity_poly.entity_id
_entity_poly.type
_entity_poly.pdbx_seq_one_letter_code
_entity_poly.pdbx_strand_id
1 'polypeptide(L)'
;MIRHGAEKIFAGKDATITDDDIDKILDEGAKRTAQLNKKMSELGESSLRTFSMEDPGYSAYNFEGQDYREKQKQIVGAWIEPPKRERRVNFNVDAYFREALRVSEPKAPKAPRPPKQPNVQDFQFFPPRLFELLDREIYHFRKTLNYKVPLNPDLGADAERQQQEQQELIDSAELLTDAEVAEKEGLLNQGFTS
;
A
#
# COMPACT_ATOMS: atom_id res chain seq x y z
N MET A 1 40.86 4.59 -13.92
CA MET A 1 41.01 5.54 -15.04
C MET A 1 40.67 6.92 -14.52
N ILE A 2 41.68 7.76 -14.24
CA ILE A 2 41.50 9.09 -13.63
C ILE A 2 40.96 10.03 -14.72
N ARG A 3 39.65 10.31 -14.70
CA ARG A 3 38.98 11.12 -15.72
C ARG A 3 38.84 12.60 -15.33
N HIS A 4 38.93 12.90 -14.03
CA HIS A 4 38.76 14.26 -13.53
C HIS A 4 40.09 15.00 -13.46
N GLY A 5 40.20 16.12 -14.18
CA GLY A 5 41.38 16.99 -14.22
C GLY A 5 42.08 17.04 -15.59
N ALA A 6 42.00 15.97 -16.38
CA ALA A 6 42.63 15.90 -17.70
C ALA A 6 42.01 16.88 -18.72
N GLU A 7 40.70 17.14 -18.65
CA GLU A 7 40.00 18.09 -19.53
C GLU A 7 40.58 19.53 -19.45
N LYS A 8 41.06 19.96 -18.28
CA LYS A 8 41.66 21.29 -18.13
C LYS A 8 43.02 21.40 -18.83
N ILE A 9 43.76 20.29 -18.92
CA ILE A 9 45.06 20.24 -19.59
C ILE A 9 44.85 20.26 -21.10
N PHE A 10 43.84 19.55 -21.62
CA PHE A 10 43.50 19.57 -23.04
C PHE A 10 42.81 20.86 -23.52
N ALA A 11 42.26 21.68 -22.61
CA ALA A 11 41.63 22.95 -22.96
C ALA A 11 42.63 24.13 -23.09
N GLY A 12 43.86 23.99 -22.58
CA GLY A 12 44.92 24.99 -22.75
C GLY A 12 45.69 24.75 -24.04
N LYS A 13 45.71 25.72 -24.96
CA LYS A 13 46.56 25.66 -26.16
C LYS A 13 48.03 25.55 -25.74
N ASP A 14 48.78 24.67 -26.41
CA ASP A 14 50.10 24.08 -26.09
C ASP A 14 51.31 25.04 -25.82
N ALA A 15 51.12 26.26 -25.30
CA ALA A 15 52.19 27.24 -25.15
C ALA A 15 52.14 28.09 -23.86
N THR A 16 51.46 27.66 -22.79
CA THR A 16 51.35 28.46 -21.54
C THR A 16 51.74 27.71 -20.26
N ILE A 17 52.05 26.42 -20.32
CA ILE A 17 52.56 25.68 -19.14
C ILE A 17 54.06 25.51 -19.32
N THR A 18 54.87 26.33 -18.65
CA THR A 18 56.32 26.12 -18.53
C THR A 18 56.63 25.12 -17.42
N ASP A 19 57.82 24.51 -17.39
CA ASP A 19 58.20 23.53 -16.36
C ASP A 19 58.00 24.08 -14.93
N ASP A 20 58.26 25.37 -14.70
CA ASP A 20 58.01 26.08 -13.44
C ASP A 20 56.53 26.06 -12.98
N ASP A 21 55.58 25.90 -13.90
CA ASP A 21 54.14 25.80 -13.58
C ASP A 21 53.72 24.36 -13.29
N ILE A 22 54.44 23.37 -13.82
CA ILE A 22 54.22 21.95 -13.51
C ILE A 22 54.54 21.68 -12.03
N ASP A 23 55.67 22.21 -11.54
CA ASP A 23 56.07 22.05 -10.15
C ASP A 23 55.06 22.69 -9.18
N LYS A 24 54.52 23.88 -9.52
CA LYS A 24 53.46 24.52 -8.73
C LYS A 24 52.17 23.70 -8.71
N ILE A 25 51.78 23.10 -9.84
CA ILE A 25 50.60 22.24 -9.92
C ILE A 25 50.80 20.97 -9.08
N LEU A 26 52.00 20.38 -9.10
CA LEU A 26 52.34 19.23 -8.27
C LEU A 26 52.27 19.57 -6.77
N ASP A 27 52.82 20.72 -6.38
CA ASP A 27 52.77 21.22 -5.00
C ASP A 27 51.33 21.49 -4.53
N GLU A 28 50.49 22.09 -5.37
CA GLU A 28 49.08 22.29 -5.06
C GLU A 28 48.31 20.96 -4.97
N GLY A 29 48.62 20.01 -5.83
CA GLY A 29 48.05 18.65 -5.80
C GLY A 29 48.40 17.93 -4.50
N ALA A 30 49.67 17.99 -4.09
CA ALA A 30 50.14 17.42 -2.84
C ALA A 30 49.45 18.07 -1.63
N LYS A 31 49.35 19.41 -1.60
CA LYS A 31 48.64 20.15 -0.54
C LYS A 31 47.16 19.79 -0.46
N ARG A 32 46.44 19.71 -1.59
CA ARG A 32 45.03 19.30 -1.62
C ARG A 32 44.84 17.86 -1.11
N THR A 33 45.74 16.95 -1.51
CA THR A 33 45.68 15.55 -1.08
C THR A 33 45.92 15.41 0.42
N ALA A 34 46.88 16.16 0.97
CA ALA A 34 47.13 16.21 2.40
C ALA A 34 45.92 16.77 3.18
N GLN A 35 45.29 17.84 2.68
CA GLN A 35 44.08 18.40 3.29
C GLN A 35 42.89 17.42 3.24
N LEU A 36 42.70 16.72 2.13
CA LEU A 36 41.67 15.68 2.01
C LEU A 36 41.94 14.54 2.99
N ASN A 37 43.17 14.01 3.05
CA ASN A 37 43.52 12.95 3.99
C ASN A 37 43.29 13.38 5.45
N LYS A 38 43.58 14.64 5.80
CA LYS A 38 43.28 15.18 7.13
C LYS A 38 41.77 15.20 7.41
N LYS A 39 40.96 15.68 6.46
CA LYS A 39 39.49 15.66 6.59
C LYS A 39 38.92 14.25 6.70
N MET A 40 39.42 13.30 5.91
CA MET A 40 38.99 11.90 5.97
C MET A 40 39.37 11.25 7.31
N SER A 41 40.53 11.63 7.88
CA SER A 41 40.93 11.21 9.23
C SER A 41 40.06 11.85 10.33
N GLU A 42 39.71 13.13 10.21
CA GLU A 42 38.81 13.84 11.14
C GLU A 42 37.39 13.27 11.11
N LEU A 43 36.90 12.86 9.93
CA LEU A 43 35.58 12.23 9.75
C LEU A 43 35.52 10.77 10.24
N GLY A 44 36.63 10.22 10.75
CA GLY A 44 36.60 9.00 11.54
C GLY A 44 36.23 7.73 10.77
N GLU A 45 36.54 7.62 9.47
CA GLU A 45 36.29 6.40 8.68
C GLU A 45 36.99 5.15 9.24
N SER A 46 38.03 5.30 10.07
CA SER A 46 38.62 4.18 10.81
C SER A 46 37.63 3.54 11.78
N SER A 47 36.72 4.33 12.35
CA SER A 47 35.64 3.83 13.22
C SER A 47 34.64 2.95 12.44
N LEU A 48 34.40 3.27 11.16
CA LEU A 48 33.55 2.48 10.27
C LEU A 48 34.20 1.17 9.81
N ARG A 49 35.54 1.07 9.76
CA ARG A 49 36.24 -0.19 9.42
C ARG A 49 36.21 -1.23 10.53
N THR A 50 36.14 -0.78 11.78
CA THR A 50 35.93 -1.63 12.97
C THR A 50 34.46 -1.70 13.39
N PHE A 51 33.52 -1.17 12.58
CA PHE A 51 32.10 -1.28 12.86
C PHE A 51 31.65 -2.74 12.75
N SER A 52 31.58 -3.40 13.91
CA SER A 52 30.90 -4.68 14.10
C SER A 52 29.70 -4.46 15.00
N MET A 53 28.54 -4.95 14.58
CA MET A 53 27.30 -4.91 15.36
C MET A 53 27.34 -5.82 16.60
N GLU A 54 28.39 -6.63 16.75
CA GLU A 54 28.55 -7.60 17.84
C GLU A 54 29.41 -7.10 19.03
N ASP A 55 29.91 -5.87 18.99
CA ASP A 55 30.74 -5.33 20.08
C ASP A 55 29.87 -5.15 21.35
N PRO A 56 30.17 -5.82 22.49
CA PRO A 56 29.33 -5.77 23.71
C PRO A 56 29.21 -4.39 24.36
N GLY A 57 29.96 -3.39 23.88
CA GLY A 57 29.80 -1.98 24.25
C GLY A 57 28.77 -1.18 23.43
N TYR A 58 28.24 -1.76 22.34
CA TYR A 58 27.27 -1.10 21.48
C TYR A 58 25.86 -1.21 22.07
N SER A 59 25.48 -0.22 22.86
CA SER A 59 24.10 -0.02 23.28
C SER A 59 23.33 0.67 22.14
N ALA A 60 22.18 0.12 21.72
CA ALA A 60 21.25 0.79 20.79
C ALA A 60 20.77 2.18 21.28
N TYR A 61 21.05 2.50 22.54
CA TYR A 61 20.70 3.76 23.20
C TYR A 61 21.86 4.75 23.24
N ASN A 62 23.05 4.40 22.74
CA ASN A 62 24.19 5.30 22.61
C ASN A 62 24.20 5.93 21.22
N PHE A 63 23.88 7.22 21.14
CA PHE A 63 23.90 8.00 19.89
C PHE A 63 24.76 9.25 20.10
N GLU A 64 25.67 9.58 19.17
CA GLU A 64 26.57 10.74 19.28
C GLU A 64 27.36 10.81 20.62
N GLY A 65 27.74 9.64 21.17
CA GLY A 65 28.48 9.55 22.44
C GLY A 65 27.66 9.82 23.70
N GLN A 66 26.32 9.93 23.62
CA GLN A 66 25.43 10.07 24.77
C GLN A 66 24.51 8.85 24.94
N ASP A 67 24.30 8.39 26.17
CA ASP A 67 23.34 7.32 26.50
C ASP A 67 21.93 7.92 26.73
N TYR A 68 20.95 7.48 25.96
CA TYR A 68 19.58 7.99 25.96
C TYR A 68 18.62 7.20 26.87
N ARG A 69 19.07 6.13 27.55
CA ARG A 69 18.23 5.35 28.48
C ARG A 69 17.65 6.18 29.61
N GLU A 70 18.42 7.11 30.15
CA GLU A 70 17.97 7.97 31.26
C GLU A 70 17.04 9.09 30.80
N LYS A 71 17.24 9.61 29.58
CA LYS A 71 16.40 10.67 28.99
C LYS A 71 15.00 10.20 28.63
N GLN A 72 14.82 8.90 28.33
CA GLN A 72 13.51 8.35 28.03
C GLN A 72 12.55 8.45 29.24
N LYS A 73 13.05 8.39 30.48
CA LYS A 73 12.23 8.52 31.71
C LYS A 73 11.63 9.91 31.90
N GLN A 74 12.26 10.98 31.39
CA GLN A 74 11.74 12.35 31.48
C GLN A 74 10.59 12.64 30.49
N ILE A 75 10.53 11.92 29.37
CA ILE A 75 9.55 12.19 28.29
C ILE A 75 8.17 11.57 28.60
N VAL A 76 8.11 10.53 29.44
CA VAL A 76 6.85 9.84 29.77
C VAL A 76 5.88 10.73 30.57
N GLY A 77 6.36 11.77 31.26
CA GLY A 77 5.52 12.67 32.07
C GLY A 77 4.82 13.80 31.31
N ALA A 78 5.15 14.03 30.04
CA ALA A 78 4.65 15.16 29.25
C ALA A 78 4.04 14.72 27.92
N TRP A 79 3.30 13.61 27.91
CA TRP A 79 2.54 13.17 26.74
C TRP A 79 1.33 14.09 26.52
N ILE A 80 1.54 15.16 25.76
CA ILE A 80 0.47 15.97 25.20
C ILE A 80 -0.16 15.14 24.07
N GLU A 81 -1.42 14.74 24.25
CA GLU A 81 -2.17 13.97 23.27
C GLU A 81 -2.12 14.69 21.92
N PRO A 82 -1.54 14.08 20.86
CA PRO A 82 -1.48 14.71 19.55
C PRO A 82 -2.90 15.05 19.11
N PRO A 83 -3.18 16.30 18.68
CA PRO A 83 -4.51 16.65 18.21
C PRO A 83 -4.94 15.66 17.14
N LYS A 84 -6.17 15.13 17.28
CA LYS A 84 -6.79 14.19 16.33
C LYS A 84 -6.44 14.64 14.93
N ARG A 85 -5.70 13.80 14.22
CA ARG A 85 -5.30 14.07 12.84
C ARG A 85 -6.57 14.08 11.99
N GLU A 86 -7.15 15.26 11.80
CA GLU A 86 -8.15 15.46 10.77
C GLU A 86 -7.46 15.21 9.44
N ARG A 87 -7.90 14.17 8.73
CA ARG A 87 -7.53 13.98 7.33
C ARG A 87 -8.08 15.19 6.58
N ARG A 88 -7.21 16.16 6.30
CA ARG A 88 -7.48 17.11 5.22
C ARG A 88 -7.63 16.28 3.95
N VAL A 89 -8.81 16.34 3.35
CA VAL A 89 -9.07 15.77 2.04
C VAL A 89 -8.19 16.58 1.09
N ASN A 90 -6.99 16.07 0.81
CA ASN A 90 -6.22 16.55 -0.33
C ASN A 90 -7.16 16.47 -1.54
N PHE A 91 -7.21 17.52 -2.37
CA PHE A 91 -7.95 17.55 -3.63
C PHE A 91 -7.60 16.31 -4.44
N ASN A 92 -8.35 15.24 -4.24
CA ASN A 92 -8.21 14.03 -5.00
C ASN A 92 -9.05 14.28 -6.24
N VAL A 93 -8.41 14.79 -7.27
CA VAL A 93 -9.02 15.06 -8.57
C VAL A 93 -9.75 13.81 -9.08
N ASP A 94 -9.26 12.63 -8.74
CA ASP A 94 -9.87 11.34 -9.05
C ASP A 94 -11.13 11.02 -8.21
N ALA A 95 -11.22 11.55 -6.98
CA ALA A 95 -12.46 11.55 -6.20
C ALA A 95 -13.46 12.57 -6.73
N TYR A 96 -12.98 13.75 -7.14
CA TYR A 96 -13.79 14.77 -7.80
C TYR A 96 -14.35 14.26 -9.13
N PHE A 97 -13.55 13.56 -9.94
CA PHE A 97 -14.05 12.94 -11.17
C PHE A 97 -14.97 11.75 -10.88
N ARG A 98 -14.70 10.94 -9.86
CA ARG A 98 -15.67 9.92 -9.41
C ARG A 98 -16.99 10.51 -8.96
N GLU A 99 -16.97 11.67 -8.31
CA GLU A 99 -18.17 12.35 -7.80
C GLU A 99 -18.89 13.16 -8.89
N ALA A 100 -18.15 13.79 -9.80
CA ALA A 100 -18.69 14.51 -10.96
C ALA A 100 -19.19 13.58 -12.07
N LEU A 101 -18.58 12.39 -12.22
CA LEU A 101 -19.01 11.33 -13.14
C LEU A 101 -19.84 10.24 -12.44
N ARG A 102 -20.29 10.46 -11.18
CA ARG A 102 -21.29 9.59 -10.55
C ARG A 102 -22.58 9.74 -11.34
N VAL A 103 -22.75 8.88 -12.33
CA VAL A 103 -24.03 8.66 -13.02
C VAL A 103 -24.94 7.99 -12.00
N SER A 104 -25.63 8.80 -11.21
CA SER A 104 -26.60 8.44 -10.16
C SER A 104 -26.09 7.45 -9.10
N GLU A 105 -26.25 7.78 -7.83
CA GLU A 105 -26.31 6.73 -6.82
C GLU A 105 -27.41 5.74 -7.25
N PRO A 106 -27.17 4.41 -7.15
CA PRO A 106 -28.20 3.44 -7.49
C PRO A 106 -29.46 3.81 -6.72
N LYS A 107 -30.50 4.19 -7.45
CA LYS A 107 -31.74 4.77 -6.94
C LYS A 107 -32.48 3.80 -6.01
N ALA A 108 -32.11 2.52 -6.04
CA ALA A 108 -32.59 1.49 -5.14
C ALA A 108 -31.45 1.01 -4.20
N PRO A 109 -31.71 0.91 -2.89
CA PRO A 109 -30.77 0.29 -1.95
C PRO A 109 -30.49 -1.15 -2.38
N LYS A 110 -29.21 -1.53 -2.39
CA LYS A 110 -28.79 -2.90 -2.74
C LYS A 110 -29.48 -3.90 -1.81
N ALA A 111 -29.99 -4.98 -2.40
CA ALA A 111 -30.64 -6.03 -1.64
C ALA A 111 -29.68 -6.64 -0.60
N PRO A 112 -30.18 -7.00 0.60
CA PRO A 112 -29.35 -7.53 1.66
C PRO A 112 -28.73 -8.87 1.23
N ARG A 113 -27.47 -9.07 1.61
CA ARG A 113 -26.70 -10.31 1.40
C ARG A 113 -26.24 -10.87 2.76
N PRO A 114 -26.11 -12.20 2.92
CA PRO A 114 -25.60 -12.79 4.15
C PRO A 114 -24.21 -12.25 4.51
N PRO A 115 -23.96 -11.78 5.75
CA PRO A 115 -22.67 -11.21 6.14
C PRO A 115 -21.49 -12.18 6.05
N LYS A 116 -21.76 -13.50 6.14
CA LYS A 116 -20.75 -14.57 6.13
C LYS A 116 -20.58 -15.24 4.77
N GLN A 117 -21.09 -14.63 3.70
CA GLN A 117 -21.00 -15.22 2.37
C GLN A 117 -19.55 -15.16 1.83
N PRO A 118 -19.03 -16.23 1.21
CA PRO A 118 -17.72 -16.21 0.55
C PRO A 118 -17.65 -15.14 -0.55
N ASN A 119 -16.56 -14.37 -0.59
CA ASN A 119 -16.34 -13.35 -1.61
C ASN A 119 -15.71 -13.96 -2.88
N VAL A 120 -16.55 -14.58 -3.71
CA VAL A 120 -16.14 -15.15 -5.01
C VAL A 120 -16.08 -14.06 -6.08
N GLN A 121 -15.00 -14.03 -6.85
CA GLN A 121 -14.82 -13.13 -7.99
C GLN A 121 -15.01 -13.88 -9.31
N ASP A 122 -15.40 -13.15 -10.35
CA ASP A 122 -15.61 -13.67 -11.71
C ASP A 122 -14.34 -14.27 -12.32
N PHE A 123 -13.19 -13.62 -12.12
CA PHE A 123 -11.88 -14.07 -12.61
C PHE A 123 -11.36 -15.34 -11.93
N GLN A 124 -12.03 -15.82 -10.87
CA GLN A 124 -11.67 -17.07 -10.19
C GLN A 124 -12.32 -18.29 -10.87
N PHE A 125 -13.15 -18.10 -11.90
CA PHE A 125 -13.75 -19.14 -12.74
C PHE A 125 -14.37 -20.31 -11.96
N PHE A 126 -15.16 -20.01 -10.93
CA PHE A 126 -15.90 -21.04 -10.20
C PHE A 126 -16.97 -21.72 -11.06
N PRO A 127 -17.34 -22.97 -10.76
CA PRO A 127 -18.44 -23.65 -11.44
C PRO A 127 -19.77 -22.89 -11.30
N PRO A 128 -20.61 -22.80 -12.36
CA PRO A 128 -21.93 -22.14 -12.31
C PRO A 128 -22.81 -22.64 -11.16
N ARG A 129 -22.69 -23.93 -10.85
CA ARG A 129 -23.40 -24.61 -9.76
C ARG A 129 -23.17 -23.96 -8.39
N LEU A 130 -21.98 -23.40 -8.14
CA LEU A 130 -21.68 -22.71 -6.89
C LEU A 130 -22.57 -21.48 -6.72
N PHE A 131 -22.78 -20.72 -7.81
CA PHE A 131 -23.61 -19.52 -7.79
C PHE A 131 -25.08 -19.86 -7.55
N GLU A 132 -25.59 -20.97 -8.09
CA GLU A 132 -26.95 -21.45 -7.79
C GLU A 132 -27.15 -21.71 -6.30
N LEU A 133 -26.17 -22.35 -5.64
CA LEU A 133 -26.22 -22.61 -4.19
C LEU A 133 -26.11 -21.31 -3.38
N LEU A 134 -25.24 -20.39 -3.79
CA LEU A 134 -25.09 -19.08 -3.16
C LEU A 134 -26.35 -18.21 -3.31
N ASP A 135 -27.03 -18.27 -4.46
CA ASP A 135 -28.28 -17.54 -4.69
C ASP A 135 -29.42 -18.10 -3.84
N ARG A 136 -29.52 -19.42 -3.67
CA ARG A 136 -30.46 -20.05 -2.73
C ARG A 136 -30.23 -19.55 -1.30
N GLU A 137 -28.98 -19.47 -0.84
CA GLU A 137 -28.64 -18.90 0.47
C GLU A 137 -29.05 -17.43 0.59
N ILE A 138 -28.84 -16.63 -0.46
CA ILE A 138 -29.24 -15.23 -0.49
C ILE A 138 -30.77 -15.10 -0.40
N TYR A 139 -31.52 -15.88 -1.18
CA TYR A 139 -32.98 -15.84 -1.17
C TYR A 139 -33.55 -16.28 0.17
N HIS A 140 -33.00 -17.35 0.76
CA HIS A 140 -33.39 -17.78 2.10
C HIS A 140 -33.09 -16.70 3.15
N PHE A 141 -31.91 -16.07 3.10
CA PHE A 141 -31.58 -14.97 4.00
C PHE A 141 -32.54 -13.78 3.85
N ARG A 142 -32.88 -13.40 2.62
CA ARG A 142 -33.89 -12.36 2.36
C ARG A 142 -35.26 -12.74 2.94
N LYS A 143 -35.67 -14.00 2.83
CA LYS A 143 -36.89 -14.55 3.44
C LYS A 143 -36.87 -14.41 4.96
N THR A 144 -35.76 -14.76 5.61
CA THR A 144 -35.62 -14.61 7.08
C THR A 144 -35.66 -13.17 7.57
N LEU A 145 -35.31 -12.21 6.71
CA LEU A 145 -35.36 -10.77 7.00
C LEU A 145 -36.68 -10.12 6.57
N ASN A 146 -37.65 -10.91 6.07
CA ASN A 146 -38.90 -10.42 5.49
C ASN A 146 -38.66 -9.34 4.41
N TYR A 147 -37.57 -9.46 3.65
CA TYR A 147 -37.23 -8.52 2.60
C TYR A 147 -38.25 -8.57 1.46
N LYS A 148 -38.68 -7.37 1.01
CA LYS A 148 -39.58 -7.20 -0.13
C LYS A 148 -38.84 -6.55 -1.29
N VAL A 149 -38.97 -7.14 -2.47
CA VAL A 149 -38.32 -6.64 -3.68
C VAL A 149 -38.98 -5.31 -4.07
N PRO A 150 -38.24 -4.18 -4.14
CA PRO A 150 -38.80 -2.92 -4.57
C PRO A 150 -39.09 -2.94 -6.07
N LEU A 151 -40.14 -2.23 -6.48
CA LEU A 151 -40.45 -2.03 -7.89
C LEU A 151 -39.35 -1.16 -8.50
N ASN A 152 -38.75 -1.62 -9.59
CA ASN A 152 -37.73 -0.85 -10.29
C ASN A 152 -38.39 0.03 -11.38
N PRO A 153 -38.39 1.36 -11.23
CA PRO A 153 -39.06 2.27 -12.17
C PRO A 153 -38.41 2.28 -13.57
N ASP A 154 -37.17 1.82 -13.69
CA ASP A 154 -36.42 1.87 -14.96
C ASP A 154 -36.84 0.75 -15.93
N LEU A 155 -37.56 -0.27 -15.44
CA LEU A 155 -37.99 -1.45 -16.20
C LEU A 155 -39.37 -1.31 -16.88
N GLY A 156 -40.06 -0.18 -16.67
CA GLY A 156 -41.33 0.13 -17.34
C GLY A 156 -42.41 -0.94 -17.10
N ALA A 157 -43.02 -1.43 -18.17
CA ALA A 157 -44.13 -2.41 -18.11
C ALA A 157 -43.71 -3.81 -17.60
N ASP A 158 -42.42 -4.13 -17.65
CA ASP A 158 -41.90 -5.43 -17.19
C ASP A 158 -41.50 -5.41 -15.72
N ALA A 159 -41.51 -4.23 -15.09
CA ALA A 159 -41.11 -4.03 -13.70
C ALA A 159 -41.96 -4.84 -12.72
N GLU A 160 -43.28 -4.89 -12.93
CA GLU A 160 -44.20 -5.63 -12.05
C GLU A 160 -44.02 -7.15 -12.19
N ARG A 161 -43.81 -7.64 -13.42
CA ARG A 161 -43.56 -9.07 -13.67
C ARG A 161 -42.26 -9.53 -13.00
N GLN A 162 -41.17 -8.80 -13.20
CA GLN A 162 -39.89 -9.12 -12.57
C GLN A 162 -39.94 -9.01 -11.05
N GLN A 163 -40.67 -8.03 -10.52
CA GLN A 163 -40.86 -7.91 -9.08
C GLN A 163 -41.55 -9.16 -8.51
N GLN A 164 -42.63 -9.62 -9.15
CA GLN A 164 -43.35 -10.82 -8.73
C GLN A 164 -42.47 -12.07 -8.82
N GLU A 165 -41.79 -12.29 -9.95
CA GLU A 165 -40.87 -13.43 -10.13
C GLU A 165 -39.77 -13.45 -9.06
N GLN A 166 -39.12 -12.31 -8.78
CA GLN A 166 -38.08 -12.25 -7.75
C GLN A 166 -38.64 -12.45 -6.34
N GLN A 167 -39.86 -11.97 -6.08
CA GLN A 167 -40.51 -12.18 -4.79
C GLN A 167 -40.91 -13.66 -4.62
N GLU A 168 -41.39 -14.33 -5.67
CA GLU A 168 -41.69 -15.77 -5.67
C GLU A 168 -40.44 -16.61 -5.40
N LEU A 169 -39.29 -16.24 -5.98
CA LEU A 169 -38.00 -16.89 -5.68
C LEU A 169 -37.61 -16.74 -4.21
N ILE A 170 -37.84 -15.57 -3.60
CA ILE A 170 -37.58 -15.36 -2.17
C ILE A 170 -38.56 -16.17 -1.31
N ASP A 171 -39.85 -16.16 -1.66
CA ASP A 171 -40.89 -16.80 -0.87
C ASP A 171 -40.77 -18.34 -0.94
N SER A 172 -40.34 -18.89 -2.08
CA SER A 172 -40.05 -20.32 -2.27
C SER A 172 -38.69 -20.78 -1.72
N ALA A 173 -37.82 -19.86 -1.27
CA ALA A 173 -36.49 -20.23 -0.81
C ALA A 173 -36.52 -21.06 0.49
N GLU A 174 -35.71 -22.11 0.51
CA GLU A 174 -35.51 -23.02 1.63
C GLU A 174 -34.04 -22.99 2.12
N LEU A 175 -33.81 -23.49 3.33
CA LEU A 175 -32.47 -23.70 3.85
C LEU A 175 -31.75 -24.76 3.00
N LEU A 176 -30.46 -24.55 2.73
CA LEU A 176 -29.64 -25.57 2.06
C LEU A 176 -29.62 -26.84 2.92
N THR A 177 -29.77 -27.97 2.25
CA THR A 177 -29.63 -29.29 2.87
C THR A 177 -28.17 -29.59 3.19
N ASP A 178 -27.91 -30.50 4.14
CA ASP A 178 -26.54 -30.87 4.52
C ASP A 178 -25.70 -31.36 3.33
N ALA A 179 -26.34 -32.03 2.36
CA ALA A 179 -25.70 -32.47 1.12
C ALA A 179 -25.26 -31.28 0.23
N GLU A 180 -26.10 -30.25 0.10
CA GLU A 180 -25.80 -29.05 -0.66
C GLU A 180 -24.74 -28.17 0.02
N VAL A 181 -24.72 -28.17 1.36
CA VAL A 181 -23.65 -27.50 2.12
C VAL A 181 -22.31 -28.16 1.83
N ALA A 182 -22.25 -29.49 1.84
CA ALA A 182 -21.05 -30.23 1.48
C ALA A 182 -20.65 -30.02 0.00
N GLU A 183 -21.63 -30.00 -0.92
CA GLU A 183 -21.41 -29.70 -2.34
C GLU A 183 -20.79 -28.29 -2.49
N LYS A 184 -21.34 -27.29 -1.82
CA LYS A 184 -20.83 -25.90 -1.83
C LYS A 184 -19.39 -25.82 -1.35
N GLU A 185 -19.06 -26.49 -0.25
CA GLU A 185 -17.69 -26.54 0.28
C GLU A 185 -16.72 -27.21 -0.72
N GLY A 186 -17.17 -28.26 -1.41
CA GLY A 186 -16.40 -28.88 -2.50
C GLY A 186 -16.17 -27.93 -3.67
N LEU A 187 -17.20 -27.21 -4.11
CA LEU A 187 -17.14 -26.29 -5.26
C LEU A 187 -16.29 -25.04 -4.98
N LEU A 188 -16.22 -24.59 -3.72
CA LEU A 188 -15.35 -23.48 -3.29
C LEU A 188 -13.85 -23.79 -3.47
N ASN A 189 -13.47 -25.07 -3.61
CA ASN A 189 -12.10 -25.48 -3.88
C ASN A 189 -11.80 -25.69 -5.39
N GLN A 190 -12.81 -25.57 -6.26
CA GLN A 190 -12.67 -25.82 -7.70
C GLN A 190 -12.38 -24.55 -8.52
N GLY A 191 -12.32 -23.38 -7.88
CA GLY A 191 -11.93 -22.12 -8.52
C GLY A 191 -10.46 -21.76 -8.30
N PHE A 192 -10.00 -20.75 -9.03
CA PHE A 192 -8.66 -20.17 -8.88
C PHE A 192 -8.62 -19.25 -7.65
N THR A 193 -8.39 -19.86 -6.49
CA THR A 193 -8.30 -19.16 -5.20
C THR A 193 -6.91 -18.59 -4.89
N SER A 194 -5.90 -18.92 -5.71
CA SER A 194 -4.51 -18.42 -5.67
C SER A 194 -4.05 -17.87 -7.01
#